data_AF-A0A8D0GUN9-F1
#
_entry.id   AF-A0A8D0GUN9-F1
#
_cell.length_a   1.000
_cell.length_b   1.000
_cell.length_c   1.000
_cell.angle_alpha   90.00
_cell.angle_beta   90.00
_cell.angle_gamma   90.00
#
_symmetry.space_group_name_H-M   'P 1'
#
loop_
_entity.id
_entity.type
_entity.pdbx_description
1 polymer ?
#
loop_
_entity_poly.entity_id
_entity_poly.type
_entity_poly.pdbx_seq_one_letter_code
_entity_poly.pdbx_strand_id
1 'polypeptide(L)'
;HKLLESNLKEAKNNHLSALYRKEEVISIGGNGYIHSPRFPNSYPRNLLLTWRLLSPENTRIQLAFDNQFGLEEPENEICRYDFVEVEDLSETSTIIRGRWCGHKEVPPRITSKTNQIKITFKSDDYFVAKPGFKIYYSLVDDFQPAASEINWESVTSSVSGVSYHSPSVTDPTLTVEALDQTIAEFDTVEELLKHFNPDTWQEDLENLYTDTAHFRGRSYHDRKSKVDLDRLNDDVKRYSCTPRNYSVNLREELKLTNVVFFPRCLLVQRCGGNCGCGTVNWRSCICASGKTVKKYHEVLRFVPESGHSRRRGRTKNNMALVDIQLEHHERCDCVCSARPPR
;
A
#
# COMPACT_ATOMS: atom_id res chain seq x y z
N HIS A 1 -14.72 50.05 13.30
CA HIS A 1 -15.68 48.98 12.94
C HIS A 1 -15.08 47.98 11.95
N LYS A 2 -14.72 48.38 10.71
CA LYS A 2 -14.14 47.49 9.69
C LYS A 2 -12.84 46.75 10.09
N LEU A 3 -11.96 47.39 10.87
CA LEU A 3 -10.72 46.77 11.39
C LEU A 3 -10.95 45.74 12.51
N LEU A 4 -12.02 45.90 13.29
CA LEU A 4 -12.37 44.93 14.35
C LEU A 4 -12.99 43.67 13.72
N GLU A 5 -13.83 43.86 12.68
CA GLU A 5 -14.42 42.78 11.90
C GLU A 5 -13.38 42.00 11.09
N SER A 6 -12.36 42.66 10.52
CA SER A 6 -11.27 41.97 9.82
C SER A 6 -10.44 41.11 10.77
N ASN A 7 -10.08 41.65 11.94
CA ASN A 7 -9.31 40.92 12.96
C ASN A 7 -10.10 39.74 13.56
N LEU A 8 -11.42 39.89 13.74
CA LEU A 8 -12.30 38.79 14.15
C LEU A 8 -12.44 37.71 13.06
N LYS A 9 -12.46 38.09 11.78
CA LYS A 9 -12.49 37.14 10.66
C LYS A 9 -11.17 36.39 10.53
N GLU A 10 -10.06 37.08 10.71
CA GLU A 10 -8.71 36.52 10.66
C GLU A 10 -8.43 35.59 11.85
N ALA A 11 -8.81 35.99 13.07
CA ALA A 11 -8.74 35.11 14.24
C ALA A 11 -9.64 33.88 14.11
N LYS A 12 -10.85 34.03 13.55
CA LYS A 12 -11.74 32.90 13.25
C LYS A 12 -11.16 31.98 12.18
N ASN A 13 -10.57 32.53 11.12
CA ASN A 13 -9.93 31.74 10.06
C ASN A 13 -8.71 30.98 10.58
N ASN A 14 -7.89 31.60 11.43
CA ASN A 14 -6.74 30.98 12.07
C ASN A 14 -7.16 29.87 13.05
N HIS A 15 -8.22 30.09 13.84
CA HIS A 15 -8.82 29.08 14.70
C HIS A 15 -9.45 27.92 13.91
N LEU A 16 -10.07 28.22 12.77
CA LEU A 16 -10.63 27.22 11.87
C LEU A 16 -9.52 26.36 11.26
N SER A 17 -8.42 26.96 10.79
CA SER A 17 -7.25 26.21 10.30
C SER A 17 -6.58 25.36 11.39
N ALA A 18 -6.56 25.83 12.64
CA ALA A 18 -6.04 25.08 13.77
C ALA A 18 -6.92 23.88 14.16
N LEU A 19 -8.24 23.95 13.90
CA LEU A 19 -9.16 22.82 14.05
C LEU A 19 -8.97 21.78 12.93
N TYR A 20 -8.67 22.21 11.70
CA TYR A 20 -8.50 21.32 10.55
C TYR A 20 -7.11 20.68 10.51
N ARG A 21 -6.08 21.33 11.03
CA ARG A 21 -4.73 20.75 11.17
C ARG A 21 -4.24 20.98 12.59
N LYS A 22 -4.21 19.91 13.40
CA LYS A 22 -3.75 19.95 14.79
C LYS A 22 -2.69 18.89 15.01
N GLU A 23 -1.61 19.26 15.69
CA GLU A 23 -0.64 18.31 16.26
C GLU A 23 -0.63 18.48 17.77
N GLU A 24 -0.73 17.37 18.49
CA GLU A 24 -0.81 17.34 19.94
C GLU A 24 0.14 16.29 20.50
N VAL A 25 0.88 16.66 21.53
CA VAL A 25 1.78 15.76 22.25
C VAL A 25 1.15 15.45 23.60
N ILE A 26 0.94 14.17 23.90
CA ILE A 26 0.27 13.72 25.12
C ILE A 26 1.27 12.87 25.91
N SER A 27 1.65 13.35 27.10
CA SER A 27 2.41 12.57 28.06
C SER A 27 1.49 11.59 28.79
N ILE A 28 1.74 10.30 28.65
CA ILE A 28 0.93 9.21 29.19
C ILE A 28 1.43 8.85 30.58
N GLY A 29 0.70 9.30 31.60
CA GLY A 29 0.91 8.89 33.00
C GLY A 29 -0.08 7.83 33.50
N GLY A 30 -1.00 7.39 32.64
CA GLY A 30 -2.09 6.48 33.00
C GLY A 30 -3.04 6.26 31.83
N ASN A 31 -4.21 5.71 32.12
CA ASN A 31 -5.20 5.39 31.09
C ASN A 31 -5.93 6.66 30.61
N GLY A 32 -6.26 6.70 29.33
CA GLY A 32 -7.01 7.80 28.74
C GLY A 32 -7.55 7.44 27.37
N TYR A 33 -7.99 8.45 26.62
CA TYR A 33 -8.48 8.23 25.27
C TYR A 33 -8.25 9.44 24.37
N ILE A 34 -8.21 9.20 23.07
CA ILE A 34 -8.33 10.19 22.00
C ILE A 34 -9.50 9.83 21.10
N HIS A 35 -10.07 10.79 20.39
CA HIS A 35 -11.18 10.52 19.47
C HIS A 35 -11.22 11.53 18.33
N SER A 36 -11.89 11.15 17.25
CA SER A 36 -12.21 12.07 16.17
C SER A 36 -13.17 13.17 16.67
N PRO A 37 -13.14 14.39 16.09
CA PRO A 37 -14.05 15.44 16.52
C PRO A 37 -15.51 15.02 16.35
N ARG A 38 -16.33 15.32 17.35
CA ARG A 38 -17.78 15.01 17.43
C ARG A 38 -18.15 13.53 17.62
N PHE A 39 -17.21 12.61 17.75
CA PHE A 39 -17.49 11.20 18.04
C PHE A 39 -18.52 11.04 19.19
N PRO A 40 -19.56 10.18 19.07
CA PRO A 40 -19.81 9.23 17.98
C PRO A 40 -20.59 9.83 16.78
N ASN A 41 -20.80 11.14 16.74
CA ASN A 41 -21.38 11.81 15.58
C ASN A 41 -20.34 12.00 14.46
N SER A 42 -20.84 12.33 13.27
CA SER A 42 -20.03 12.45 12.07
C SER A 42 -18.84 13.40 12.22
N TYR A 43 -17.64 12.94 11.88
CA TYR A 43 -16.45 13.79 11.88
C TYR A 43 -16.49 14.86 10.78
N PRO A 44 -15.84 16.03 10.97
CA PRO A 44 -15.65 17.04 9.92
C PRO A 44 -14.78 16.55 8.76
N ARG A 45 -15.00 17.10 7.56
CA ARG A 45 -14.12 16.94 6.39
C ARG A 45 -12.81 17.72 6.53
N ASN A 46 -11.82 17.44 5.68
CA ASN A 46 -10.53 18.13 5.59
C ASN A 46 -9.72 18.19 6.89
N LEU A 47 -9.76 17.11 7.67
CA LEU A 47 -8.98 16.99 8.89
C LEU A 47 -7.60 16.40 8.62
N LEU A 48 -6.60 16.91 9.33
CA LEU A 48 -5.30 16.30 9.52
C LEU A 48 -4.91 16.48 11.00
N LEU A 49 -5.26 15.48 11.81
CA LEU A 49 -5.01 15.49 13.25
C LEU A 49 -3.90 14.48 13.56
N THR A 50 -2.92 14.91 14.34
CA THR A 50 -1.79 14.08 14.75
C THR A 50 -1.67 14.09 16.26
N TRP A 51 -1.67 12.92 16.89
CA TRP A 51 -1.37 12.75 18.31
C TRP A 51 -0.06 11.97 18.46
N ARG A 52 0.89 12.54 19.20
CA ARG A 52 2.10 11.85 19.64
C ARG A 52 1.95 11.50 21.11
N LEU A 53 1.81 10.22 21.40
CA LEU A 53 1.73 9.74 22.76
C LEU A 53 3.15 9.38 23.23
N LEU A 54 3.55 9.96 24.37
CA LEU A 54 4.86 9.78 24.98
C LEU A 54 4.67 9.18 26.37
N SER A 55 5.19 7.98 26.60
CA SER A 55 5.18 7.33 27.90
C SER A 55 6.57 7.39 28.54
N PRO A 56 6.69 7.20 29.87
CA PRO A 56 7.97 7.09 30.54
C PRO A 56 8.89 6.05 29.89
N GLU A 57 10.20 6.23 30.07
CA GLU A 57 11.17 5.24 29.60
C GLU A 57 10.87 3.84 30.16
N ASN A 58 11.19 2.82 29.38
CA ASN A 58 10.94 1.40 29.69
C ASN A 58 9.45 1.02 29.85
N THR A 59 8.52 1.86 29.41
CA THR A 59 7.10 1.50 29.33
C THR A 59 6.63 1.39 27.89
N ARG A 60 5.49 0.70 27.68
CA ARG A 60 4.82 0.61 26.38
C ARG A 60 3.40 1.12 26.46
N ILE A 61 2.90 1.57 25.31
CA ILE A 61 1.56 2.12 25.15
C ILE A 61 0.72 1.08 24.43
N GLN A 62 -0.37 0.63 25.07
CA GLN A 62 -1.38 -0.18 24.41
C GLN A 62 -2.54 0.70 23.95
N LEU A 63 -2.97 0.50 22.72
CA LEU A 63 -4.12 1.15 22.08
C LEU A 63 -5.24 0.13 21.85
N ALA A 64 -6.47 0.55 22.12
CA ALA A 64 -7.67 -0.21 21.83
C ALA A 64 -8.73 0.69 21.19
N PHE A 65 -9.25 0.29 20.04
CA PHE A 65 -10.30 1.02 19.33
C PHE A 65 -11.68 0.71 19.91
N ASP A 66 -12.53 1.73 20.00
CA ASP A 66 -13.93 1.63 20.37
C ASP A 66 -14.72 0.88 19.28
N ASN A 67 -15.78 0.17 19.69
CA ASN A 67 -16.56 -0.68 18.79
C ASN A 67 -17.39 0.11 17.76
N GLN A 68 -17.61 1.41 17.99
CA GLN A 68 -18.27 2.32 17.06
C GLN A 68 -17.30 2.91 16.01
N PHE A 69 -16.17 2.25 15.75
CA PHE A 69 -15.26 2.63 14.69
C PHE A 69 -15.97 2.64 13.33
N GLY A 70 -15.87 3.76 12.62
CA GLY A 70 -16.41 3.89 11.28
C GLY A 70 -15.83 5.10 10.57
N LEU A 71 -15.13 4.85 9.47
CA LEU A 71 -14.64 5.85 8.51
C LEU A 71 -15.19 5.55 7.11
N GLU A 72 -14.79 6.33 6.11
CA GLU A 72 -15.08 6.06 4.71
C GLU A 72 -14.58 4.68 4.28
N GLU A 73 -15.31 4.02 3.37
CA GLU A 73 -14.93 2.69 2.87
C GLU A 73 -13.61 2.73 2.09
N PRO A 74 -12.83 1.63 2.13
CA PRO A 74 -11.64 1.52 1.30
C PRO A 74 -11.99 1.47 -0.18
N GLU A 75 -11.10 2.04 -1.00
CA GLU A 75 -11.13 1.88 -2.46
C GLU A 75 -10.10 0.81 -2.84
N ASN A 76 -10.53 -0.29 -3.47
CA ASN A 76 -9.66 -1.42 -3.81
C ASN A 76 -8.85 -1.95 -2.60
N GLU A 77 -9.51 -2.11 -1.45
CA GLU A 77 -8.90 -2.55 -0.18
C GLU A 77 -7.86 -1.58 0.41
N ILE A 78 -7.76 -0.36 -0.14
CA ILE A 78 -6.83 0.67 0.32
C ILE A 78 -7.59 1.84 0.93
N CYS A 79 -7.20 2.23 2.14
CA CYS A 79 -7.70 3.41 2.84
C CYS A 79 -7.08 4.70 2.27
N ARG A 80 -7.60 5.13 1.12
CA ARG A 80 -7.07 6.26 0.34
C ARG A 80 -7.59 7.63 0.80
N TYR A 81 -8.87 7.70 1.15
CA TYR A 81 -9.58 8.93 1.43
C TYR A 81 -9.48 9.29 2.93
N ASP A 82 -10.38 8.72 3.73
CA ASP A 82 -10.36 8.85 5.18
C ASP A 82 -9.65 7.67 5.83
N PHE A 83 -8.71 7.94 6.74
CA PHE A 83 -8.02 6.89 7.46
C PHE A 83 -7.46 7.35 8.80
N VAL A 84 -7.34 6.39 9.71
CA VAL A 84 -6.48 6.50 10.89
C VAL A 84 -5.26 5.60 10.70
N GLU A 85 -4.09 6.16 10.93
CA GLU A 85 -2.80 5.48 10.81
C GLU A 85 -2.06 5.52 12.14
N VAL A 86 -1.45 4.41 12.51
CA VAL A 86 -0.67 4.28 13.75
C VAL A 86 0.76 3.91 13.39
N GLU A 87 1.72 4.68 13.91
CA GLU A 87 3.14 4.55 13.63
C GLU A 87 3.93 4.46 14.94
N ASP A 88 4.75 3.43 15.08
CA ASP A 88 5.75 3.36 16.15
C ASP A 88 6.91 4.31 15.81
N LEU A 89 7.28 5.17 16.77
CA LEU A 89 8.38 6.10 16.63
C LEU A 89 9.59 5.59 17.42
N SER A 90 10.76 5.60 16.77
CA SER A 90 12.06 5.41 17.42
C SER A 90 12.99 6.56 17.02
N GLU A 91 14.14 6.68 17.67
CA GLU A 91 15.11 7.74 17.36
C GLU A 91 15.59 7.70 15.89
N THR A 92 15.60 6.52 15.28
CA THR A 92 16.21 6.28 13.95
C THR A 92 15.23 5.79 12.89
N SER A 93 14.00 5.40 13.28
CA SER A 93 13.03 4.82 12.35
C SER A 93 11.57 5.06 12.75
N THR A 94 10.70 5.11 11.75
CA THR A 94 9.24 5.17 11.90
C THR A 94 8.64 3.93 11.24
N ILE A 95 7.88 3.14 11.99
CA ILE A 95 7.28 1.89 11.49
C ILE A 95 5.77 2.02 11.49
N ILE A 96 5.14 1.94 10.32
CA ILE A 96 3.69 1.91 10.19
C ILE A 96 3.17 0.59 10.75
N ARG A 97 2.33 0.65 11.79
CA ARG A 97 1.67 -0.51 12.40
C ARG A 97 0.43 -0.91 11.63
N GLY A 98 -0.25 0.07 11.07
CA GLY A 98 -1.34 -0.14 10.15
C GLY A 98 -2.06 1.16 9.83
N ARG A 99 -2.95 1.04 8.85
CA ARG A 99 -3.84 2.09 8.38
C ARG A 99 -5.23 1.49 8.24
N TRP A 100 -6.24 2.14 8.83
CA TRP A 100 -7.59 1.61 8.92
C TRP A 100 -8.63 2.64 8.47
N CYS A 101 -9.70 2.11 7.86
CA CYS A 101 -10.86 2.82 7.37
C CYS A 101 -12.05 1.85 7.27
N GLY A 102 -13.20 2.32 6.77
CA GLY A 102 -14.44 1.55 6.70
C GLY A 102 -15.12 1.38 8.06
N HIS A 103 -16.16 0.55 8.08
CA HIS A 103 -16.96 0.27 9.30
C HIS A 103 -17.22 -1.21 9.57
N LYS A 104 -16.72 -2.11 8.72
CA LYS A 104 -16.99 -3.55 8.83
C LYS A 104 -16.23 -4.22 9.97
N GLU A 105 -14.99 -3.80 10.19
CA GLU A 105 -14.09 -4.38 11.19
C GLU A 105 -13.46 -3.29 12.03
N VAL A 106 -13.38 -3.53 13.35
CA VAL A 106 -12.69 -2.65 14.30
C VAL A 106 -11.20 -2.98 14.27
N PRO A 107 -10.30 -1.98 14.22
CA PRO A 107 -8.87 -2.25 14.25
C PRO A 107 -8.44 -3.08 15.48
N PRO A 108 -7.44 -3.97 15.34
CA PRO A 108 -6.98 -4.80 16.44
C PRO A 108 -6.32 -3.95 17.54
N ARG A 109 -6.14 -4.54 18.73
CA ARG A 109 -5.33 -3.92 19.79
C ARG A 109 -3.88 -3.81 19.34
N ILE A 110 -3.25 -2.68 19.65
CA ILE A 110 -1.87 -2.37 19.24
C ILE A 110 -1.05 -2.08 20.49
N THR A 111 0.03 -2.81 20.71
CA THR A 111 1.05 -2.46 21.71
C THR A 111 2.22 -1.81 20.98
N SER A 112 2.66 -0.64 21.44
CA SER A 112 3.81 0.07 20.89
C SER A 112 5.10 -0.72 21.13
N LYS A 113 6.07 -0.61 20.21
CA LYS A 113 7.40 -1.22 20.41
C LYS A 113 8.29 -0.40 21.34
N THR A 114 8.11 0.92 21.32
CA THR A 114 8.87 1.90 22.10
C THR A 114 7.92 2.64 23.05
N ASN A 115 8.45 3.60 23.80
CA ASN A 115 7.66 4.48 24.64
C ASN A 115 6.95 5.62 23.86
N GLN A 116 7.02 5.61 22.52
CA GLN A 116 6.45 6.66 21.66
C GLN A 116 5.64 6.09 20.51
N ILE A 117 4.41 6.56 20.34
CA ILE A 117 3.55 6.18 19.21
C ILE A 117 2.87 7.42 18.63
N LYS A 118 2.78 7.47 17.29
CA LYS A 118 2.10 8.54 16.55
C LYS A 118 0.83 8.01 15.93
N ILE A 119 -0.25 8.76 16.09
CA ILE A 119 -1.56 8.44 15.54
C ILE A 119 -1.95 9.60 14.63
N THR A 120 -2.20 9.32 13.36
CA THR A 120 -2.57 10.32 12.36
C THR A 120 -3.97 10.02 11.85
N PHE A 121 -4.89 10.98 11.97
CA PHE A 121 -6.20 10.93 11.33
C PHE A 121 -6.25 11.92 10.18
N LYS A 122 -6.60 11.43 9.00
CA LYS A 122 -6.84 12.24 7.81
C LYS A 122 -8.27 12.02 7.33
N SER A 123 -8.94 13.11 6.96
CA SER A 123 -10.17 13.06 6.18
C SER A 123 -10.07 13.92 4.92
N ASP A 124 -10.76 13.54 3.86
CA ASP A 124 -10.75 14.26 2.58
C ASP A 124 -11.79 15.41 2.50
N ASP A 125 -11.96 16.01 1.32
CA ASP A 125 -12.91 17.11 1.09
C ASP A 125 -14.31 16.65 0.66
N TYR A 126 -14.53 15.35 0.48
CA TYR A 126 -15.80 14.77 0.05
C TYR A 126 -16.79 14.56 1.21
N PHE A 127 -18.05 14.33 0.86
CA PHE A 127 -19.13 14.17 1.83
C PHE A 127 -19.20 12.73 2.34
N VAL A 128 -18.56 12.48 3.48
CA VAL A 128 -18.73 11.23 4.22
C VAL A 128 -18.99 11.53 5.69
N ALA A 129 -20.12 11.01 6.20
CA ALA A 129 -20.63 11.33 7.53
C ALA A 129 -20.64 10.07 8.43
N LYS A 130 -19.45 9.54 8.73
CA LYS A 130 -19.27 8.29 9.51
C LYS A 130 -18.95 8.60 10.98
N PRO A 131 -19.24 7.71 11.94
CA PRO A 131 -19.15 8.00 13.38
C PRO A 131 -17.73 8.39 13.85
N GLY A 132 -16.70 8.02 13.09
CA GLY A 132 -15.31 8.31 13.39
C GLY A 132 -14.67 7.23 14.23
N PHE A 133 -13.84 7.61 15.19
CA PHE A 133 -13.20 6.66 16.10
C PHE A 133 -13.00 7.25 17.48
N LYS A 134 -12.85 6.34 18.45
CA LYS A 134 -12.29 6.61 19.77
C LYS A 134 -11.27 5.53 20.08
N ILE A 135 -10.09 5.92 20.55
CA ILE A 135 -8.98 5.04 20.88
C ILE A 135 -8.68 5.23 22.36
N TYR A 136 -8.79 4.17 23.13
CA TYR A 136 -8.32 4.11 24.50
C TYR A 136 -6.84 3.78 24.51
N TYR A 137 -6.07 4.47 25.34
CA TYR A 137 -4.67 4.18 25.58
C TYR A 137 -4.43 3.83 27.05
N SER A 138 -3.50 2.91 27.29
CA SER A 138 -3.05 2.52 28.62
C SER A 138 -1.56 2.22 28.61
N LEU A 139 -0.92 2.36 29.77
CA LEU A 139 0.44 1.90 29.97
C LEU A 139 0.44 0.38 30.19
N VAL A 140 1.42 -0.28 29.60
CA VAL A 140 1.76 -1.67 29.89
C VAL A 140 3.14 -1.65 30.51
N ASP A 141 3.23 -2.18 31.73
CA ASP A 141 4.46 -2.26 32.48
C ASP A 141 5.16 -3.57 32.12
N ASP A 142 6.13 -3.50 31.19
CA ASP A 142 6.93 -4.65 30.82
C ASP A 142 8.06 -4.82 31.85
N PHE A 143 7.75 -5.43 33.00
CA PHE A 143 8.78 -6.13 33.78
C PHE A 143 9.18 -7.42 33.06
N GLN A 144 9.79 -7.28 31.90
CA GLN A 144 10.58 -8.35 31.30
C GLN A 144 11.64 -7.71 30.39
N PRO A 145 12.88 -7.59 30.88
CA PRO A 145 14.01 -7.43 29.98
C PRO A 145 13.94 -8.61 29.01
N ALA A 146 13.94 -8.34 27.71
CA ALA A 146 14.34 -9.35 26.75
C ALA A 146 15.75 -9.78 27.16
N ALA A 147 15.83 -10.89 27.90
CA ALA A 147 17.08 -11.47 28.33
C ALA A 147 17.87 -11.81 27.08
N SER A 148 18.86 -10.98 26.80
CA SER A 148 20.09 -11.41 26.18
C SER A 148 20.59 -12.63 26.95
N GLU A 149 20.69 -13.73 26.21
CA GLU A 149 21.67 -14.80 26.39
C GLU A 149 21.50 -15.81 27.55
N ILE A 150 21.42 -17.09 27.12
CA ILE A 150 21.91 -18.32 27.76
C ILE A 150 21.44 -18.67 29.18
N ASN A 151 20.60 -19.71 29.30
CA ASN A 151 21.05 -20.94 29.96
C ASN A 151 20.19 -22.16 29.58
N TRP A 152 20.88 -23.24 29.23
CA TRP A 152 20.34 -24.59 29.11
C TRP A 152 20.01 -25.16 30.50
N GLU A 153 19.12 -26.16 30.50
CA GLU A 153 18.74 -27.04 31.63
C GLU A 153 17.86 -26.36 32.69
N SER A 154 16.60 -26.73 32.84
CA SER A 154 16.14 -27.87 33.66
C SER A 154 14.59 -27.83 33.57
N VAL A 155 13.77 -28.87 33.46
CA VAL A 155 13.81 -30.26 33.94
C VAL A 155 12.89 -31.07 33.03
N THR A 156 13.41 -32.17 32.51
CA THR A 156 12.65 -33.30 31.97
C THR A 156 11.87 -34.00 33.10
N SER A 157 10.59 -34.25 32.87
CA SER A 157 9.86 -35.34 33.53
C SER A 157 8.85 -35.94 32.55
N SER A 158 9.38 -36.91 31.81
CA SER A 158 8.76 -38.12 31.26
C SER A 158 7.23 -38.24 31.24
N VAL A 159 6.67 -38.29 30.02
CA VAL A 159 5.88 -39.45 29.58
C VAL A 159 5.94 -39.61 28.05
N SER A 160 6.60 -40.69 27.64
CA SER A 160 6.43 -41.50 26.42
C SER A 160 5.93 -40.88 25.10
N GLY A 161 6.86 -40.77 24.13
CA GLY A 161 6.70 -41.33 22.78
C GLY A 161 6.36 -40.36 21.65
N VAL A 162 7.38 -39.85 20.94
CA VAL A 162 7.68 -40.09 19.52
C VAL A 162 8.94 -39.26 19.18
N SER A 163 9.92 -39.91 18.55
CA SER A 163 11.18 -39.35 18.09
C SER A 163 10.96 -38.37 16.93
N TYR A 164 11.26 -37.09 17.12
CA TYR A 164 11.55 -36.17 16.02
C TYR A 164 12.96 -35.62 16.16
N HIS A 165 13.79 -35.91 15.16
CA HIS A 165 15.07 -35.22 14.96
C HIS A 165 14.80 -33.74 14.72
N SER A 166 15.40 -32.87 15.54
CA SER A 166 15.54 -31.46 15.23
C SER A 166 16.56 -31.29 14.09
N PRO A 167 16.24 -30.60 12.99
CA PRO A 167 17.26 -30.05 12.12
C PRO A 167 17.79 -28.76 12.74
N SER A 168 19.09 -28.80 12.98
CA SER A 168 20.00 -27.68 13.18
C SER A 168 19.68 -26.45 12.32
N VAL A 169 19.95 -25.28 12.90
CA VAL A 169 20.15 -24.01 12.20
C VAL A 169 21.27 -24.19 11.18
N THR A 170 20.90 -24.40 9.93
CA THR A 170 21.57 -23.99 8.69
C THR A 170 20.68 -24.48 7.56
N ASP A 171 19.74 -23.66 7.12
CA ASP A 171 19.14 -23.84 5.80
C ASP A 171 19.39 -22.57 4.99
N PRO A 172 19.90 -22.68 3.75
CA PRO A 172 20.13 -21.54 2.90
C PRO A 172 18.78 -20.91 2.58
N THR A 173 18.76 -19.59 2.49
CA THR A 173 17.69 -18.85 1.80
C THR A 173 17.27 -19.62 0.54
N LEU A 174 16.00 -20.03 0.47
CA LEU A 174 15.33 -20.48 -0.75
C LEU A 174 15.37 -19.33 -1.76
N THR A 175 16.49 -19.21 -2.47
CA THR A 175 16.60 -18.34 -3.63
C THR A 175 15.82 -19.00 -4.76
N VAL A 176 15.23 -18.17 -5.63
CA VAL A 176 14.55 -18.64 -6.85
C VAL A 176 15.46 -19.58 -7.66
N GLU A 177 16.77 -19.38 -7.58
CA GLU A 177 17.82 -20.19 -8.21
C GLU A 177 17.96 -21.60 -7.59
N ALA A 178 17.79 -21.74 -6.27
CA ALA A 178 17.81 -23.05 -5.60
C ALA A 178 16.56 -23.86 -5.96
N LEU A 179 15.40 -23.19 -6.07
CA LEU A 179 14.16 -23.82 -6.50
C LEU A 179 14.24 -24.29 -7.96
N ASP A 180 14.86 -23.50 -8.84
CA ASP A 180 15.06 -23.85 -10.26
C ASP A 180 16.00 -25.07 -10.42
N GLN A 181 17.02 -25.19 -9.57
CA GLN A 181 17.90 -26.37 -9.53
C GLN A 181 17.20 -27.63 -9.03
N THR A 182 16.33 -27.52 -8.01
CA THR A 182 15.55 -28.66 -7.51
C THR A 182 14.50 -29.11 -8.54
N ILE A 183 13.87 -28.17 -9.26
CA ILE A 183 12.92 -28.51 -10.32
C ILE A 183 13.63 -29.18 -11.51
N ALA A 184 14.87 -28.78 -11.82
CA ALA A 184 15.68 -29.37 -12.88
C ALA A 184 16.17 -30.80 -12.58
N GLU A 185 16.00 -31.29 -11.34
CA GLU A 185 16.39 -32.64 -10.92
C GLU A 185 15.33 -33.71 -11.27
N PHE A 186 14.13 -33.29 -11.69
CA PHE A 186 13.03 -34.18 -12.06
C PHE A 186 12.82 -34.18 -13.59
N ASP A 187 12.86 -35.36 -14.20
CA ASP A 187 12.71 -35.51 -15.65
C ASP A 187 11.23 -35.54 -16.09
N THR A 188 10.30 -35.77 -15.15
CA THR A 188 8.86 -35.87 -15.43
C THR A 188 8.01 -35.14 -14.41
N VAL A 189 6.86 -34.62 -14.86
CA VAL A 189 5.87 -33.94 -14.00
C VAL A 189 5.32 -34.87 -12.92
N GLU A 190 5.26 -36.18 -13.20
CA GLU A 190 4.82 -37.19 -12.24
C GLU A 190 5.78 -37.34 -11.06
N GLU A 191 7.08 -37.38 -11.31
CA GLU A 191 8.11 -37.49 -10.26
C GLU A 191 8.15 -36.24 -9.38
N LEU A 192 7.98 -35.07 -10.00
CA LEU A 192 7.89 -33.81 -9.28
C LEU A 192 6.67 -33.79 -8.35
N LEU A 193 5.48 -34.15 -8.84
CA LEU A 193 4.26 -34.15 -8.02
C LEU A 193 4.32 -35.19 -6.89
N LYS A 194 4.91 -36.36 -7.13
CA LYS A 194 5.16 -37.37 -6.08
C LYS A 194 6.07 -36.86 -4.97
N HIS A 195 7.09 -36.06 -5.33
CA HIS A 195 8.03 -35.53 -4.35
C HIS A 195 7.41 -34.46 -3.46
N PHE A 196 6.63 -33.55 -4.03
CA PHE A 196 6.03 -32.45 -3.28
C PHE A 196 4.73 -32.84 -2.56
N ASN A 197 3.89 -33.67 -3.18
CA ASN A 197 2.57 -34.04 -2.67
C ASN A 197 2.33 -35.56 -2.79
N PRO A 198 3.02 -36.39 -2.00
CA PRO A 198 3.00 -37.85 -2.13
C PRO A 198 1.61 -38.49 -1.93
N ASP A 199 0.70 -37.79 -1.26
CA ASP A 199 -0.64 -38.29 -0.94
C ASP A 199 -1.72 -37.87 -1.97
N THR A 200 -1.47 -36.81 -2.77
CA THR A 200 -2.48 -36.25 -3.72
C THR A 200 -1.99 -36.19 -5.18
N TRP A 201 -0.75 -36.57 -5.46
CA TRP A 201 -0.14 -36.42 -6.79
C TRP A 201 -0.93 -37.07 -7.93
N GLN A 202 -1.67 -38.16 -7.67
CA GLN A 202 -2.50 -38.82 -8.69
C GLN A 202 -3.69 -37.96 -9.11
N GLU A 203 -4.38 -37.34 -8.14
CA GLU A 203 -5.51 -36.44 -8.42
C GLU A 203 -5.03 -35.14 -9.07
N ASP A 204 -3.89 -34.61 -8.61
CA ASP A 204 -3.26 -33.42 -9.19
C ASP A 204 -2.80 -33.67 -10.66
N LEU A 205 -2.25 -34.85 -10.95
CA LEU A 205 -1.85 -35.26 -12.29
C LEU A 205 -3.05 -35.47 -13.22
N GLU A 206 -4.13 -36.12 -12.75
CA GLU A 206 -5.36 -36.30 -13.54
C GLU A 206 -6.07 -34.97 -13.86
N ASN A 207 -6.03 -34.01 -12.93
CA ASN A 207 -6.55 -32.66 -13.17
C ASN A 207 -5.74 -31.90 -14.23
N LEU A 208 -4.43 -32.14 -14.33
CA LEU A 208 -3.56 -31.54 -15.36
C LEU A 208 -3.86 -32.06 -16.78
N TYR A 209 -4.26 -33.33 -16.93
CA TYR A 209 -4.59 -33.93 -18.22
C TYR A 209 -6.05 -33.72 -18.66
N THR A 210 -6.96 -33.43 -17.72
CA THR A 210 -8.37 -33.12 -18.03
C THR A 210 -8.57 -31.68 -18.48
N ASP A 211 -7.66 -30.76 -18.12
CA ASP A 211 -7.74 -29.36 -18.55
C ASP A 211 -6.91 -29.07 -19.82
N THR A 212 -7.18 -29.81 -20.89
CA THR A 212 -6.88 -29.35 -22.25
C THR A 212 -8.00 -29.71 -23.21
N ALA A 213 -8.93 -28.77 -23.42
CA ALA A 213 -9.09 -28.14 -24.73
C ALA A 213 -10.27 -27.16 -24.80
N HIS A 214 -10.00 -26.05 -25.49
CA HIS A 214 -10.92 -25.03 -26.00
C HIS A 214 -11.26 -23.87 -25.05
N PHE A 215 -10.38 -22.86 -25.04
CA PHE A 215 -10.80 -21.46 -24.99
C PHE A 215 -11.66 -21.14 -26.22
N ARG A 216 -12.88 -21.69 -26.26
CA ARG A 216 -14.00 -21.14 -27.01
C ARG A 216 -14.75 -20.32 -25.99
N GLY A 217 -14.85 -19.01 -26.23
CA GLY A 217 -15.63 -18.13 -25.38
C GLY A 217 -16.98 -18.77 -25.09
N ARG A 218 -17.37 -18.84 -23.81
CA ARG A 218 -18.70 -19.29 -23.40
C ARG A 218 -19.74 -18.28 -23.93
N SER A 219 -20.04 -18.37 -25.22
CA SER A 219 -21.28 -17.88 -25.79
C SER A 219 -22.22 -19.06 -25.90
N TYR A 220 -23.31 -18.97 -25.15
CA TYR A 220 -24.56 -19.73 -25.32
C TYR A 220 -24.43 -21.26 -25.27
N HIS A 221 -24.61 -21.84 -24.09
CA HIS A 221 -25.64 -22.86 -23.89
C HIS A 221 -26.08 -22.88 -22.41
N ASP A 222 -27.34 -22.46 -22.24
CA ASP A 222 -28.32 -22.89 -21.24
C ASP A 222 -27.99 -22.84 -19.74
N ARG A 223 -28.39 -21.75 -19.10
CA ARG A 223 -29.62 -21.65 -18.30
C ARG A 223 -29.69 -20.22 -17.77
N LYS A 224 -30.88 -19.64 -17.72
CA LYS A 224 -31.13 -18.26 -17.26
C LYS A 224 -30.73 -18.08 -15.78
N SER A 225 -29.44 -17.98 -15.48
CA SER A 225 -28.98 -17.18 -14.35
C SER A 225 -28.88 -15.76 -14.86
N LYS A 226 -29.43 -14.83 -14.08
CA LYS A 226 -29.37 -13.40 -14.34
C LYS A 226 -27.89 -13.03 -14.47
N VAL A 227 -27.40 -12.82 -15.70
CA VAL A 227 -26.02 -12.41 -15.94
C VAL A 227 -25.84 -11.12 -15.16
N ASP A 228 -24.90 -11.13 -14.21
CA ASP A 228 -24.53 -9.94 -13.48
C ASP A 228 -23.78 -9.02 -14.45
N LEU A 229 -24.55 -8.12 -15.06
CA LEU A 229 -24.06 -7.16 -16.04
C LEU A 229 -23.02 -6.22 -15.42
N ASP A 230 -23.05 -6.02 -14.10
CA ASP A 230 -22.08 -5.17 -13.41
C ASP A 230 -20.72 -5.87 -13.33
N ARG A 231 -20.71 -7.16 -12.99
CA ARG A 231 -19.49 -7.98 -13.02
C ARG A 231 -18.87 -8.06 -14.42
N LEU A 232 -19.70 -8.26 -15.45
CA LEU A 232 -19.22 -8.31 -16.84
C LEU A 232 -18.70 -6.94 -17.30
N ASN A 233 -19.34 -5.84 -16.89
CA ASN A 233 -18.91 -4.48 -17.19
C ASN A 233 -17.57 -4.16 -16.53
N ASP A 234 -17.35 -4.60 -15.30
CA ASP A 234 -16.08 -4.41 -14.60
C ASP A 234 -14.95 -5.23 -15.21
N ASP A 235 -15.21 -6.47 -15.63
CA ASP A 235 -14.26 -7.27 -16.40
C ASP A 235 -13.92 -6.60 -17.73
N VAL A 236 -14.92 -6.10 -18.47
CA VAL A 236 -14.69 -5.34 -19.71
C VAL A 236 -13.84 -4.10 -19.45
N LYS A 237 -14.11 -3.32 -18.40
CA LYS A 237 -13.28 -2.15 -18.03
C LYS A 237 -11.84 -2.55 -17.68
N ARG A 238 -11.63 -3.65 -16.94
CA ARG A 238 -10.30 -4.15 -16.54
C ARG A 238 -9.43 -4.55 -17.72
N TYR A 239 -10.01 -5.01 -18.83
CA TYR A 239 -9.27 -5.44 -20.01
C TYR A 239 -9.35 -4.47 -21.19
N SER A 240 -10.21 -3.46 -21.16
CA SER A 240 -10.35 -2.48 -22.26
C SER A 240 -9.22 -1.46 -22.31
N CYS A 241 -8.96 -0.96 -23.52
CA CYS A 241 -8.05 0.15 -23.80
C CYS A 241 -8.44 1.41 -23.03
N THR A 242 -7.69 1.71 -21.97
CA THR A 242 -7.95 2.83 -21.03
C THR A 242 -6.63 3.39 -20.49
N PRO A 243 -6.63 4.65 -19.98
CA PRO A 243 -5.50 5.16 -19.21
C PRO A 243 -5.27 4.34 -17.94
N ARG A 244 -4.03 3.92 -17.69
CA ARG A 244 -3.61 3.12 -16.53
C ARG A 244 -2.36 3.70 -15.89
N ASN A 245 -2.20 3.44 -14.60
CA ASN A 245 -0.98 3.78 -13.87
C ASN A 245 0.19 2.92 -14.34
N TYR A 246 1.24 3.56 -14.83
CA TYR A 246 2.49 2.93 -15.22
C TYR A 246 3.63 3.55 -14.41
N SER A 247 4.48 2.72 -13.80
CA SER A 247 5.68 3.20 -13.13
C SER A 247 6.76 3.49 -14.17
N VAL A 248 7.25 4.72 -14.22
CA VAL A 248 8.32 5.09 -15.15
C VAL A 248 9.56 5.56 -14.40
N ASN A 249 10.73 5.15 -14.89
CA ASN A 249 12.02 5.58 -14.36
C ASN A 249 12.35 6.99 -14.86
N LEU A 250 12.56 7.93 -13.94
CA LEU A 250 12.75 9.34 -14.30
C LEU A 250 14.02 9.60 -15.09
N ARG A 251 15.07 8.79 -14.92
CA ARG A 251 16.30 8.92 -15.70
C ARG A 251 16.10 8.55 -17.16
N GLU A 252 15.34 7.48 -17.39
CA GLU A 252 15.05 6.96 -18.73
C GLU A 252 14.09 7.89 -19.46
N GLU A 253 13.00 8.29 -18.81
CA GLU A 253 12.00 9.20 -19.39
C GLU A 253 12.57 10.59 -19.71
N LEU A 254 13.37 11.16 -18.80
CA LEU A 254 13.98 12.48 -19.02
C LEU A 254 15.30 12.41 -19.81
N LYS A 255 15.79 11.21 -20.13
CA LYS A 255 17.07 10.96 -20.82
C LYS A 255 18.26 11.61 -20.10
N LEU A 256 18.26 11.58 -18.77
CA LEU A 256 19.29 12.17 -17.93
C LEU A 256 20.10 11.08 -17.22
N THR A 257 21.32 10.84 -17.68
CA THR A 257 22.22 9.80 -17.12
C THR A 257 23.06 10.32 -15.94
N ASN A 258 23.41 11.61 -15.96
CA ASN A 258 24.30 12.24 -14.97
C ASN A 258 23.55 12.88 -13.79
N VAL A 259 22.33 12.44 -13.51
CA VAL A 259 21.44 13.02 -12.50
C VAL A 259 20.72 11.90 -11.76
N VAL A 260 20.63 11.94 -10.44
CA VAL A 260 19.79 11.04 -9.64
C VAL A 260 18.51 11.78 -9.26
N PHE A 261 17.36 11.14 -9.38
CA PHE A 261 16.09 11.66 -8.88
C PHE A 261 15.60 10.85 -7.68
N PHE A 262 14.94 11.52 -6.73
CA PHE A 262 14.22 10.89 -5.63
C PHE A 262 12.79 11.43 -5.56
N PRO A 263 11.76 10.54 -5.60
CA PRO A 263 11.85 9.09 -5.84
C PRO A 263 12.40 8.77 -7.26
N ARG A 264 12.93 7.55 -7.46
CA ARG A 264 13.51 7.15 -8.77
C ARG A 264 12.46 6.94 -9.86
N CYS A 265 11.26 6.53 -9.46
CA CYS A 265 10.14 6.25 -10.35
C CYS A 265 8.92 7.05 -9.93
N LEU A 266 8.09 7.46 -10.90
CA LEU A 266 6.79 8.06 -10.65
C LEU A 266 5.70 7.31 -11.41
N LEU A 267 4.46 7.39 -10.90
CA LEU A 267 3.29 6.88 -11.60
C LEU A 267 2.83 7.89 -12.65
N VAL A 268 2.75 7.43 -13.89
CA VAL A 268 2.20 8.19 -15.02
C VAL A 268 1.06 7.44 -15.67
N GLN A 269 0.10 8.18 -16.22
CA GLN A 269 -0.99 7.56 -16.98
C GLN A 269 -0.48 7.20 -18.38
N ARG A 270 -0.56 5.92 -18.75
CA ARG A 270 -0.24 5.42 -20.10
C ARG A 270 -1.40 4.54 -20.58
N CYS A 271 -1.54 4.42 -21.89
CA CYS A 271 -2.61 3.61 -22.48
C CYS A 271 -2.26 2.13 -22.37
N GLY A 272 -3.19 1.35 -21.85
CA GLY A 272 -3.04 -0.09 -21.72
C GLY A 272 -4.37 -0.83 -21.80
N GLY A 273 -4.28 -2.14 -22.03
CA GLY A 273 -5.43 -3.00 -22.28
C GLY A 273 -5.63 -3.30 -23.76
N ASN A 274 -6.70 -4.03 -24.04
CA ASN A 274 -7.01 -4.61 -25.33
C ASN A 274 -8.10 -3.80 -26.03
N CYS A 275 -8.05 -3.81 -27.36
CA CYS A 275 -9.11 -3.29 -28.20
C CYS A 275 -10.11 -4.38 -28.50
N GLY A 276 -11.40 -4.11 -28.29
CA GLY A 276 -12.47 -5.00 -28.73
C GLY A 276 -12.52 -5.04 -30.26
N CYS A 277 -12.04 -6.12 -30.88
CA CYS A 277 -12.15 -6.32 -32.32
C CYS A 277 -13.38 -7.18 -32.65
N GLY A 278 -14.25 -6.64 -33.50
CA GLY A 278 -15.59 -7.20 -33.76
C GLY A 278 -15.71 -8.18 -34.93
N THR A 279 -14.62 -8.55 -35.63
CA THR A 279 -14.71 -9.44 -36.80
C THR A 279 -13.48 -10.33 -36.98
N VAL A 280 -13.70 -11.50 -37.57
CA VAL A 280 -12.76 -12.63 -37.69
C VAL A 280 -11.47 -12.30 -38.49
N ASN A 281 -11.45 -11.21 -39.25
CA ASN A 281 -10.31 -10.82 -40.10
C ASN A 281 -9.56 -9.57 -39.61
N TRP A 282 -9.85 -9.07 -38.40
CA TRP A 282 -9.12 -7.94 -37.85
C TRP A 282 -7.82 -8.41 -37.16
N ARG A 283 -6.68 -8.30 -37.84
CA ARG A 283 -5.36 -8.45 -37.20
C ARG A 283 -4.76 -7.07 -36.94
N SER A 284 -4.52 -6.75 -35.67
CA SER A 284 -3.87 -5.54 -35.13
C SER A 284 -4.74 -4.28 -34.94
N CYS A 285 -5.52 -4.23 -33.86
CA CYS A 285 -5.85 -2.95 -33.21
C CYS A 285 -4.83 -2.73 -32.10
N ILE A 286 -4.29 -1.51 -31.99
CA ILE A 286 -3.36 -1.12 -30.93
C ILE A 286 -4.04 -0.07 -30.06
N CYS A 287 -3.93 -0.23 -28.74
CA CYS A 287 -4.36 0.78 -27.79
C CYS A 287 -3.33 1.91 -27.78
N ALA A 288 -3.71 3.10 -28.28
CA ALA A 288 -2.82 4.25 -28.39
C ALA A 288 -3.40 5.47 -27.67
N SER A 289 -2.56 6.48 -27.42
CA SER A 289 -3.02 7.75 -26.86
C SER A 289 -3.85 8.51 -27.88
N GLY A 290 -5.08 8.84 -27.49
CA GLY A 290 -5.94 9.78 -28.21
C GLY A 290 -5.69 11.23 -27.79
N LYS A 291 -5.30 11.44 -26.53
CA LYS A 291 -4.96 12.75 -25.97
C LYS A 291 -3.87 12.60 -24.93
N THR A 292 -2.82 13.40 -25.05
CA THR A 292 -1.74 13.48 -24.06
C THR A 292 -1.67 14.87 -23.44
N VAL A 293 -1.25 14.92 -22.18
CA VAL A 293 -1.10 16.14 -21.38
C VAL A 293 0.21 16.09 -20.60
N LYS A 294 0.91 17.22 -20.53
CA LYS A 294 2.10 17.35 -19.69
C LYS A 294 1.69 17.76 -18.29
N LYS A 295 2.15 17.01 -17.28
CA LYS A 295 1.94 17.31 -15.86
C LYS A 295 3.28 17.54 -15.18
N TYR A 296 3.31 18.48 -14.24
CA TYR A 296 4.49 18.76 -13.42
C TYR A 296 4.50 17.85 -12.20
N HIS A 297 5.68 17.38 -11.83
CA HIS A 297 5.94 16.57 -10.63
C HIS A 297 7.14 17.15 -9.92
N GLU A 298 6.98 17.46 -8.63
CA GLU A 298 8.08 17.92 -7.79
C GLU A 298 8.95 16.73 -7.39
N VAL A 299 10.24 16.79 -7.68
CA VAL A 299 11.21 15.74 -7.37
C VAL A 299 12.49 16.31 -6.83
N LEU A 300 13.17 15.55 -5.98
CA LEU A 300 14.51 15.91 -5.53
C LEU A 300 15.52 15.47 -6.59
N ARG A 301 16.25 16.45 -7.14
CA ARG A 301 17.30 16.24 -8.13
C ARG A 301 18.67 16.34 -7.46
N PHE A 302 19.51 15.33 -7.66
CA PHE A 302 20.91 15.31 -7.25
C PHE A 302 21.82 15.17 -8.47
N VAL A 303 22.83 16.05 -8.56
CA VAL A 303 23.85 16.00 -9.61
C VAL A 303 25.19 15.59 -8.97
N PRO A 304 25.71 14.39 -9.26
CA PRO A 304 27.01 13.97 -8.74
C PRO A 304 28.12 14.87 -9.30
N GLU A 305 29.02 15.38 -8.44
CA GLU A 305 30.21 16.08 -8.92
C GLU A 305 31.14 15.10 -9.65
N SER A 306 31.48 15.42 -10.90
CA SER A 306 32.54 14.74 -11.63
C SER A 306 33.86 15.04 -10.94
N GLY A 307 34.50 14.02 -10.38
CA GLY A 307 35.67 14.17 -9.53
C GLY A 307 36.82 14.86 -10.24
N HIS A 308 37.06 16.14 -9.92
CA HIS A 308 38.38 16.77 -9.94
C HIS A 308 38.45 17.96 -8.97
N SER A 309 39.32 17.79 -7.97
CA SER A 309 39.96 18.79 -7.10
C SER A 309 39.09 19.86 -6.42
N ARG A 310 38.97 19.70 -5.10
CA ARG A 310 38.48 20.72 -4.16
C ARG A 310 39.33 22.00 -4.28
N ARG A 311 38.83 23.01 -4.99
CA ARG A 311 39.19 24.40 -4.71
C ARG A 311 38.25 24.92 -3.63
N ARG A 312 38.82 25.16 -2.43
CA ARG A 312 38.19 25.86 -1.31
C ARG A 312 37.47 27.11 -1.81
N GLY A 313 36.17 27.22 -1.54
CA GLY A 313 35.47 28.50 -1.61
C GLY A 313 34.14 28.58 -2.37
N ARG A 314 33.33 27.51 -2.45
CA ARG A 314 31.86 27.61 -2.54
C ARG A 314 31.25 26.21 -2.51
N THR A 315 30.46 25.89 -1.49
CA THR A 315 29.55 24.73 -1.53
C THR A 315 28.54 24.98 -2.65
N LYS A 316 28.69 24.32 -3.80
CA LYS A 316 27.60 24.22 -4.77
C LYS A 316 26.58 23.25 -4.17
N ASN A 317 25.34 23.71 -4.01
CA ASN A 317 24.25 22.84 -3.59
C ASN A 317 23.95 21.88 -4.74
N ASN A 318 24.46 20.66 -4.64
CA ASN A 318 24.31 19.61 -5.65
C ASN A 318 22.94 18.91 -5.60
N MET A 319 22.08 19.34 -4.67
CA MET A 319 20.71 18.87 -4.47
C MET A 319 19.74 20.05 -4.59
N ALA A 320 18.64 19.86 -5.31
CA ALA A 320 17.57 20.84 -5.44
C ALA A 320 16.22 20.16 -5.67
N LEU A 321 15.15 20.69 -5.08
CA LEU A 321 13.77 20.38 -5.48
C LEU A 321 13.51 21.04 -6.83
N VAL A 322 12.98 20.28 -7.79
CA VAL A 322 12.70 20.75 -9.13
C VAL A 322 11.38 20.17 -9.62
N ASP A 323 10.66 20.95 -10.43
CA ASP A 323 9.49 20.47 -11.15
C ASP A 323 9.93 19.85 -12.48
N ILE A 324 9.66 18.56 -12.65
CA ILE A 324 9.85 17.85 -13.92
C ILE A 324 8.52 17.70 -14.64
N GLN A 325 8.55 17.77 -15.97
CA GLN A 325 7.37 17.53 -16.80
C GLN A 325 7.35 16.09 -17.28
N LEU A 326 6.26 15.38 -17.02
CA LEU A 326 6.02 14.03 -17.56
C LEU A 326 4.76 14.04 -18.43
N GLU A 327 4.78 13.24 -19.50
CA GLU A 327 3.64 13.07 -20.39
C GLU A 327 2.69 11.98 -19.88
N HIS A 328 1.42 12.36 -19.77
CA HIS A 328 0.31 11.51 -19.31
C HIS A 328 -0.70 11.34 -20.44
N HIS A 329 -1.16 10.12 -20.65
CA HIS A 329 -2.26 9.83 -21.56
C HIS A 329 -3.57 10.11 -20.82
N GLU A 330 -4.28 11.16 -21.22
CA GLU A 330 -5.58 11.54 -20.64
C GLU A 330 -6.72 10.72 -21.25
N ARG A 331 -6.56 10.33 -22.51
CA ARG A 331 -7.51 9.51 -23.25
C ARG A 331 -6.78 8.49 -24.11
N CYS A 332 -7.34 7.28 -24.19
CA CYS A 332 -6.85 6.20 -25.02
C CYS A 332 -7.91 5.82 -26.04
N ASP A 333 -7.48 5.57 -27.27
CA ASP A 333 -8.35 5.15 -28.37
C ASP A 333 -7.75 3.92 -29.05
N CYS A 334 -8.63 3.07 -29.57
CA CYS A 334 -8.24 1.90 -30.33
C CYS A 334 -7.93 2.30 -31.77
N VAL A 335 -6.65 2.29 -32.11
CA VAL A 335 -6.19 2.58 -33.47
C VAL A 335 -6.12 1.28 -34.23
N CYS A 336 -6.95 1.24 -35.26
CA CYS A 336 -7.27 0.05 -36.00
C CYS A 336 -6.95 0.38 -37.48
N SER A 337 -5.99 -0.31 -38.08
CA SER A 337 -5.65 -0.31 -39.50
C SER A 337 -6.83 -0.71 -40.41
N ALA A 338 -7.74 0.23 -40.66
CA ALA A 338 -8.80 0.05 -41.64
C ALA A 338 -8.24 0.40 -43.04
N ARG A 339 -8.17 -0.57 -43.95
CA ARG A 339 -8.49 -0.24 -45.35
C ARG A 339 -10.02 -0.15 -45.41
N PRO A 340 -10.61 0.95 -45.90
CA PRO A 340 -12.05 1.04 -46.03
C PRO A 340 -12.53 0.02 -47.09
N PRO A 341 -13.59 -0.75 -46.86
CA PRO A 341 -14.30 -1.35 -47.99
C PRO A 341 -14.98 -0.19 -48.75
N ARG A 342 -14.67 -0.11 -50.05
CA ARG A 342 -15.47 0.64 -51.03
C ARG A 342 -16.83 -0.01 -51.21
#